data_AF-N9PXQ1-F1
#
_entry.id   AF-N9PXQ1-F1
#
_cell.length_a   1.000
_cell.length_b   1.000
_cell.length_c   1.000
_cell.angle_alpha   90.00
_cell.angle_beta   90.00
_cell.angle_gamma   90.00
#
_symmetry.space_group_name_H-M   'P 1'
#
loop_
_entity.id
_entity.type
_entity.pdbx_description
1 polymer ?
#
loop_
_entity_poly.entity_id
_entity_poly.type
_entity_poly.pdbx_seq_one_letter_code
_entity_poly.pdbx_strand_id
1 'polypeptide(L)'
;MNTQTTTVNESEILIGIEQFIQRVLYTPRMSDQEFTQRLLELVPLFEMIEDRDLNYCRSIEIFRFVIEKLKLMGNVSIPYYLRSYDTEQINALKSCICESSREIDDEVKAFQQQEKRNKKSLYQYLTKLTQHYAKLLFVRVDLGIQFKHQFDVGIEEFNFYMRRLLKRVHDQDTCFQGLQGYAWAIEQGEKKGYHCHLLLIYDGHKHQNDFGLASMVGECWNEITEDQGYFFTSNTPEYKSRLEQKEVLGIGMIHRDNPQQVLNAINAAMYLVNPEKDGQHLRAWVDSMRTFGRGQYDLGWRRDRDSSIIPTSLVNQSQVLIAIDRFIHSVIHAQVDDQQFKQRLMELVPLFQSIGEPDLKYSLSIEAFKNIILLLKKSCTDFSPCMIELFDTQQIKEIRDYITDRTELLKVDLKWLVDKNVININRLAKFLRGLTRNYTKLLFVRVDLAIQLEHQSKVGIKQFNAYLRILLKQIHDQNCGFKGMLGYSWSVEQDEDMGYHCHLLLIYDGEKHQNDFGLALQAGQRWIEITNGQGVFLNLNAPEYKSQFEQDGKLGIGMIHRDDLQSAPNIINAATYLVTSDKEGQYLRVWEDSMPNYGEGHMNMIGV
;
A
#
# COMPACT_ATOMS: atom_id res chain seq x y z
N MET A 1 -6.43 48.97 26.21
CA MET A 1 -6.16 48.45 24.86
C MET A 1 -6.31 46.94 24.96
N ASN A 2 -7.32 46.36 24.31
CA ASN A 2 -7.47 44.91 24.24
C ASN A 2 -6.28 44.35 23.45
N THR A 3 -5.34 43.71 24.14
CA THR A 3 -4.41 42.79 23.51
C THR A 3 -5.24 41.64 22.96
N GLN A 4 -5.58 41.68 21.68
CA GLN A 4 -6.02 40.49 20.95
C GLN A 4 -4.84 39.51 21.04
N THR A 5 -4.94 38.54 21.94
CA THR A 5 -4.10 37.34 21.91
C THR A 5 -4.34 36.71 20.55
N THR A 6 -3.33 36.72 19.69
CA THR A 6 -3.39 36.00 18.41
C THR A 6 -3.52 34.52 18.74
N THR A 7 -4.72 33.97 18.64
CA THR A 7 -4.98 32.54 18.80
C THR A 7 -4.44 31.83 17.57
N VAL A 8 -3.45 30.95 17.76
CA VAL A 8 -2.76 30.24 16.67
C VAL A 8 -3.18 28.78 16.66
N ASN A 9 -3.57 28.26 15.49
CA ASN A 9 -3.89 26.85 15.29
C ASN A 9 -2.64 26.12 14.79
N GLU A 10 -2.10 25.22 15.62
CA GLU A 10 -0.89 24.44 15.29
C GLU A 10 -1.02 23.73 13.94
N SER A 11 -2.18 23.12 13.66
CA SER A 11 -2.38 22.38 12.41
C SER A 11 -2.40 23.26 11.17
N GLU A 12 -3.01 24.44 11.27
CA GLU A 12 -3.06 25.40 10.16
C GLU A 12 -1.65 25.90 9.81
N ILE A 13 -0.84 26.21 10.84
CA ILE A 13 0.52 26.71 10.67
C ILE A 13 1.43 25.64 10.06
N LEU A 14 1.44 24.42 10.62
CA LEU A 14 2.29 23.34 10.11
C LEU A 14 1.96 22.97 8.67
N ILE A 15 0.66 22.90 8.32
CA ILE A 15 0.24 22.66 6.93
C ILE A 15 0.64 23.84 6.02
N GLY A 16 0.49 25.08 6.48
CA GLY A 16 0.92 26.26 5.74
C GLY A 16 2.43 26.28 5.45
N ILE A 17 3.25 25.84 6.40
CA ILE A 17 4.70 25.69 6.22
C ILE A 17 5.01 24.62 5.17
N GLU A 18 4.40 23.44 5.28
CA GLU A 18 4.60 22.38 4.29
C GLU A 18 4.21 22.83 2.88
N GLN A 19 3.05 23.49 2.73
CA GLN A 19 2.60 24.04 1.44
C GLN A 19 3.59 25.08 0.91
N PHE A 20 4.17 25.93 1.77
CA PHE A 20 5.20 26.87 1.39
C PHE A 20 6.46 26.16 0.86
N ILE A 21 6.96 25.14 1.56
CA ILE A 21 8.12 24.35 1.13
C ILE A 21 7.84 23.65 -0.20
N GLN A 22 6.69 22.99 -0.35
CA GLN A 22 6.29 22.33 -1.60
C GLN A 22 6.18 23.33 -2.76
N ARG A 23 5.66 24.55 -2.51
CA ARG A 23 5.57 25.62 -3.50
C ARG A 23 6.96 26.09 -3.97
N VAL A 24 7.96 26.11 -3.10
CA VAL A 24 9.35 26.44 -3.47
C VAL A 24 9.96 25.34 -4.34
N LEU A 25 9.69 24.07 -4.02
CA LEU A 25 10.31 22.91 -4.68
C LEU A 25 9.74 22.57 -6.05
N TYR A 26 8.40 22.49 -6.16
CA TYR A 26 7.74 21.81 -7.28
C TYR A 26 6.94 22.74 -8.19
N THR A 27 6.86 24.04 -7.88
CA THR A 27 6.17 25.01 -8.74
C THR A 27 7.18 25.89 -9.51
N PRO A 28 6.96 26.21 -10.79
CA PRO A 28 7.79 27.15 -11.54
C PRO A 28 7.94 28.53 -10.84
N ARG A 29 9.21 28.90 -10.58
CA ARG A 29 9.76 30.19 -10.12
C ARG A 29 8.83 31.04 -9.23
N MET A 30 8.73 30.67 -7.96
CA MET A 30 8.26 31.58 -6.90
C MET A 30 9.09 32.88 -6.92
N SER A 31 8.42 34.04 -6.95
CA SER A 31 9.11 35.34 -6.95
C SER A 31 9.84 35.60 -5.63
N ASP A 32 10.87 36.45 -5.63
CA ASP A 32 11.59 36.83 -4.40
C ASP A 32 10.66 37.56 -3.41
N GLN A 33 9.73 38.36 -3.93
CA GLN A 33 8.73 39.06 -3.13
C GLN A 33 7.74 38.09 -2.48
N GLU A 34 7.21 37.11 -3.22
CA GLU A 34 6.30 36.08 -2.69
C GLU A 34 7.01 35.24 -1.62
N PHE A 35 8.24 34.80 -1.89
CA PHE A 35 9.05 34.02 -0.96
C PHE A 35 9.27 34.78 0.36
N THR A 36 9.70 36.04 0.26
CA THR A 36 9.96 36.90 1.43
C THR A 36 8.69 37.15 2.22
N GLN A 37 7.57 37.43 1.55
CA GLN A 37 6.30 37.67 2.20
C GLN A 37 5.81 36.44 2.98
N ARG A 38 5.93 35.23 2.40
CA ARG A 38 5.58 33.99 3.10
C ARG A 38 6.45 33.72 4.32
N LEU A 39 7.76 33.97 4.26
CA LEU A 39 8.63 33.88 5.43
C LEU A 39 8.23 34.88 6.53
N LEU A 40 7.91 36.13 6.16
CA LEU A 40 7.45 37.14 7.12
C LEU A 40 6.12 36.77 7.80
N GLU A 41 5.26 36.03 7.11
CA GLU A 41 4.00 35.51 7.65
C GLU A 41 4.21 34.29 8.57
N LEU A 42 4.96 33.29 8.10
CA LEU A 42 5.03 31.98 8.75
C LEU A 42 6.04 31.92 9.90
N VAL A 43 7.15 32.66 9.84
CA VAL A 43 8.21 32.56 10.86
C VAL A 43 7.69 32.97 12.26
N PRO A 44 7.01 34.12 12.45
CA PRO A 44 6.51 34.49 13.78
C PRO A 44 5.45 33.50 14.30
N LEU A 45 4.63 32.94 13.42
CA LEU A 45 3.60 31.96 13.77
C LEU A 45 4.22 30.63 14.21
N PHE A 46 5.24 30.16 13.48
CA PHE A 46 5.97 28.95 13.85
C PHE A 46 6.71 29.11 15.16
N GLU A 47 7.35 30.26 15.40
CA GLU A 47 8.03 30.54 16.68
C GLU A 47 7.07 30.55 17.89
N MET A 48 5.76 30.74 17.69
CA MET A 48 4.76 30.64 18.76
C MET A 48 4.38 29.20 19.11
N ILE A 49 4.59 28.24 18.20
CA ILE A 49 4.18 26.84 18.35
C ILE A 49 5.36 25.86 18.35
N GLU A 50 6.58 26.32 18.06
CA GLU A 50 7.76 25.46 18.02
C GLU A 50 8.07 24.91 19.40
N ASP A 51 7.98 23.60 19.51
CA ASP A 51 8.46 22.84 20.66
C ASP A 51 9.64 21.96 20.23
N ARG A 52 10.70 21.95 21.04
CA ARG A 52 11.92 21.18 20.82
C ARG A 52 11.80 19.71 21.21
N ASP A 53 10.81 19.37 22.04
CA ASP A 53 10.54 18.02 22.49
C ASP A 53 9.64 17.25 21.49
N LEU A 54 9.10 17.95 20.48
CA LEU A 54 8.39 17.36 19.36
C LEU A 54 9.33 16.97 18.22
N ASN A 55 8.96 15.90 17.53
CA ASN A 55 9.50 15.56 16.22
C ASN A 55 8.64 16.19 15.14
N TYR A 56 9.26 16.65 14.05
CA TYR A 56 8.53 17.15 12.89
C TYR A 56 8.88 16.43 11.58
N CYS A 57 7.98 16.52 10.60
CA CYS A 57 8.23 16.01 9.25
C CYS A 57 9.33 16.85 8.56
N ARG A 58 9.91 16.32 7.48
CA ARG A 58 11.07 16.94 6.80
C ARG A 58 10.80 18.38 6.37
N SER A 59 9.61 18.68 5.88
CA SER A 59 9.24 20.04 5.45
C SER A 59 9.37 21.06 6.58
N ILE A 60 8.93 20.71 7.79
CA ILE A 60 9.02 21.59 8.95
C ILE A 60 10.46 21.69 9.45
N GLU A 61 11.21 20.59 9.46
CA GLU A 61 12.63 20.62 9.83
C GLU A 61 13.47 21.48 8.87
N ILE A 62 13.18 21.43 7.57
CA ILE A 62 13.82 22.31 6.58
C ILE A 62 13.46 23.77 6.86
N PHE A 63 12.19 24.06 7.16
CA PHE A 63 11.76 25.42 7.53
C PHE A 63 12.47 25.92 8.80
N ARG A 64 12.58 25.07 9.81
CA ARG A 64 13.35 25.34 11.05
C ARG A 64 14.81 25.64 10.74
N PHE A 65 15.43 24.85 9.86
CA PHE A 65 16.82 25.10 9.42
C PHE A 65 16.98 26.44 8.69
N VAL A 66 16.01 26.83 7.85
CA VAL A 66 15.98 28.15 7.21
C VAL A 66 15.91 29.27 8.26
N ILE A 67 15.08 29.12 9.29
CA ILE A 67 15.00 30.06 10.40
C ILE A 67 16.33 30.16 11.15
N GLU A 68 16.98 29.04 11.47
CA GLU A 68 18.27 29.05 12.16
C GLU A 68 19.37 29.71 11.31
N LYS A 69 19.39 29.49 9.99
CA LYS A 69 20.26 30.24 9.08
C LYS A 69 19.99 31.74 9.11
N LEU A 70 18.72 32.15 9.11
CA LEU A 70 18.34 33.57 9.22
C LEU A 70 18.83 34.18 10.54
N LYS A 71 18.71 33.45 11.66
CA LYS A 71 19.20 33.90 12.98
C LYS A 71 20.72 34.04 13.03
N LEU A 72 21.48 33.13 12.42
CA LEU A 72 22.95 33.21 12.38
C LEU A 72 23.47 34.41 11.57
N MET A 73 22.66 34.92 10.64
CA MET A 73 23.03 36.03 9.75
C MET A 73 22.66 37.42 10.32
N GLY A 74 21.91 37.51 11.43
CA GLY A 74 21.41 38.78 12.00
C GLY A 74 21.49 38.89 13.53
N ASN A 75 21.85 40.07 14.04
CA ASN A 75 21.99 40.33 15.48
C ASN A 75 20.71 40.89 16.17
N VAL A 76 19.57 41.02 15.46
CA VAL A 76 18.25 41.53 15.95
C VAL A 76 17.10 40.73 15.24
N SER A 77 15.82 41.13 15.31
CA SER A 77 14.64 40.34 14.89
C SER A 77 14.52 40.06 13.38
N ILE A 78 14.25 38.80 13.00
CA ILE A 78 14.13 38.27 11.63
C ILE A 78 13.34 39.15 10.63
N PRO A 79 12.17 39.74 10.98
CA PRO A 79 11.37 40.53 10.03
C PRO A 79 12.06 41.78 9.46
N TYR A 80 13.06 42.33 10.14
CA TYR A 80 13.74 43.56 9.73
C TYR A 80 14.70 43.31 8.55
N TYR A 81 15.43 42.19 8.53
CA TYR A 81 16.43 41.90 7.49
C TYR A 81 15.86 41.22 6.27
N LEU A 82 14.85 40.37 6.44
CA LEU A 82 14.19 39.70 5.30
C LEU A 82 13.75 40.71 4.24
N ARG A 83 13.32 41.91 4.67
CA ARG A 83 12.93 43.02 3.78
C ARG A 83 14.10 43.72 3.09
N SER A 84 15.32 43.55 3.58
CA SER A 84 16.55 44.14 3.03
C SER A 84 17.42 43.13 2.29
N TYR A 85 17.01 41.86 2.19
CA TYR A 85 17.78 40.83 1.47
C TYR A 85 17.76 41.10 -0.03
N ASP A 86 18.93 40.96 -0.66
CA ASP A 86 19.04 41.01 -2.11
C ASP A 86 18.68 39.67 -2.76
N THR A 87 18.60 39.66 -4.09
CA THR A 87 18.26 38.47 -4.88
C THR A 87 19.26 37.31 -4.66
N GLU A 88 20.53 37.60 -4.39
CA GLU A 88 21.53 36.54 -4.16
C GLU A 88 21.28 35.83 -2.83
N GLN A 89 20.99 36.60 -1.78
CA GLN A 89 20.64 36.06 -0.45
C GLN A 89 19.33 35.27 -0.49
N ILE A 90 18.30 35.76 -1.19
CA ILE A 90 17.03 35.02 -1.37
C ILE A 90 17.24 33.73 -2.17
N ASN A 91 18.05 33.77 -3.23
CA ASN A 91 18.39 32.57 -4.00
C ASN A 91 19.17 31.55 -3.17
N ALA A 92 20.06 31.98 -2.27
CA ALA A 92 20.76 31.07 -1.37
C ALA A 92 19.79 30.31 -0.43
N LEU A 93 18.76 30.98 0.10
CA LEU A 93 17.72 30.35 0.91
C LEU A 93 16.86 29.38 0.09
N LYS A 94 16.48 29.76 -1.13
CA LYS A 94 15.73 28.88 -2.05
C LYS A 94 16.54 27.63 -2.41
N SER A 95 17.82 27.80 -2.77
CA SER A 95 18.73 26.69 -3.06
C SER A 95 18.87 25.73 -1.88
N CYS A 96 18.94 26.28 -0.66
CA CYS A 96 18.96 25.48 0.57
C CYS A 96 17.73 24.57 0.71
N ILE A 97 16.54 25.05 0.36
CA ILE A 97 15.32 24.24 0.36
C ILE A 97 15.38 23.19 -0.77
N CYS A 98 15.79 23.61 -1.98
CA CYS A 98 15.89 22.72 -3.15
C CYS A 98 16.86 21.56 -2.96
N GLU A 99 17.98 21.77 -2.27
CA GLU A 99 18.97 20.75 -1.96
C GLU A 99 18.40 19.61 -1.08
N SER A 100 17.39 19.90 -0.26
CA SER A 100 16.72 18.92 0.62
C SER A 100 15.54 18.18 -0.03
N SER A 101 15.26 18.40 -1.31
CA SER A 101 14.14 17.76 -2.03
C SER A 101 14.13 16.23 -1.91
N ARG A 102 15.30 15.59 -1.99
CA ARG A 102 15.43 14.13 -1.85
C ARG A 102 14.99 13.61 -0.48
N GLU A 103 15.24 14.37 0.59
CA GLU A 103 14.87 13.96 1.94
C GLU A 103 13.35 13.94 2.12
N ILE A 104 12.65 14.93 1.54
CA ILE A 104 11.19 14.97 1.50
C ILE A 104 10.64 13.79 0.68
N ASP A 105 11.18 13.56 -0.52
CA ASP A 105 10.74 12.46 -1.38
C ASP A 105 10.89 11.09 -0.70
N ASP A 106 11.98 10.89 0.06
CA ASP A 106 12.22 9.65 0.78
C ASP A 106 11.30 9.49 2.00
N GLU A 107 10.98 10.56 2.73
CA GLU A 107 9.97 10.54 3.79
C GLU A 107 8.58 10.19 3.26
N VAL A 108 8.17 10.80 2.13
CA VAL A 108 6.89 10.49 1.48
C VAL A 108 6.82 9.03 1.06
N LYS A 109 7.87 8.49 0.45
CA LYS A 109 7.93 7.05 0.09
C LYS A 109 7.82 6.16 1.32
N ALA A 110 8.54 6.50 2.40
CA ALA A 110 8.49 5.73 3.65
C ALA A 110 7.08 5.73 4.26
N PHE A 111 6.41 6.89 4.28
CA PHE A 111 5.03 7.03 4.72
C PHE A 111 4.06 6.18 3.88
N GLN A 112 4.12 6.28 2.55
CA GLN A 112 3.29 5.47 1.64
C GLN A 112 3.51 3.97 1.84
N GLN A 113 4.75 3.55 2.10
CA GLN A 113 5.07 2.15 2.35
C GLN A 113 4.53 1.68 3.71
N GLN A 114 4.56 2.54 4.74
CA GLN A 114 3.96 2.27 6.04
C GLN A 114 2.43 2.14 5.94
N GLU A 115 1.76 3.02 5.19
CA GLU A 115 0.31 2.94 4.97
C GLU A 115 -0.11 1.67 4.23
N LYS A 116 0.67 1.22 3.24
CA LYS A 116 0.46 -0.10 2.60
C LYS A 116 0.54 -1.26 3.60
N ARG A 117 1.52 -1.23 4.52
CA ARG A 117 1.66 -2.24 5.59
C ARG A 117 0.48 -2.18 6.58
N ASN A 118 0.05 -0.97 6.96
CA ASN A 118 -1.10 -0.75 7.84
C ASN A 118 -2.38 -1.32 7.21
N LYS A 119 -2.63 -1.02 5.93
CA LYS A 119 -3.76 -1.54 5.15
C LYS A 119 -3.80 -3.07 5.09
N LYS A 120 -2.66 -3.69 4.75
CA LYS A 120 -2.52 -5.15 4.76
C LYS A 120 -2.82 -5.76 6.12
N SER A 121 -2.21 -5.20 7.17
CA SER A 121 -2.38 -5.68 8.55
C SER A 121 -3.83 -5.55 9.02
N LEU A 122 -4.53 -4.49 8.63
CA LEU A 122 -5.94 -4.29 8.93
C LEU A 122 -6.83 -5.27 8.15
N TYR A 123 -6.57 -5.46 6.85
CA TYR A 123 -7.33 -6.40 6.01
C TYR A 123 -7.29 -7.82 6.58
N GLN A 124 -6.09 -8.32 6.90
CA GLN A 124 -5.90 -9.65 7.48
C GLN A 124 -6.63 -9.78 8.82
N TYR A 125 -6.54 -8.76 9.67
CA TYR A 125 -7.20 -8.73 10.96
C TYR A 125 -8.73 -8.81 10.85
N LEU A 126 -9.31 -8.01 9.96
CA LEU A 126 -10.76 -7.96 9.73
C LEU A 126 -11.27 -9.25 9.09
N THR A 127 -10.53 -9.80 8.13
CA THR A 127 -10.88 -11.08 7.48
C THR A 127 -11.01 -12.20 8.50
N LYS A 128 -10.04 -12.31 9.42
CA LYS A 128 -10.12 -13.30 10.51
C LYS A 128 -11.35 -13.09 11.39
N LEU A 129 -11.65 -11.84 11.76
CA LEU A 129 -12.83 -11.51 12.57
C LEU A 129 -14.15 -11.88 11.86
N THR A 130 -14.32 -11.48 10.60
CA THR A 130 -15.57 -11.69 9.85
C THR A 130 -15.80 -13.16 9.52
N GLN A 131 -14.74 -13.96 9.39
CA GLN A 131 -14.85 -15.42 9.23
C GLN A 131 -15.18 -16.14 10.54
N HIS A 132 -14.73 -15.62 11.68
CA HIS A 132 -14.93 -16.25 12.99
C HIS A 132 -16.36 -16.12 13.51
N TYR A 133 -16.93 -14.91 13.45
CA TYR A 133 -18.26 -14.63 14.00
C TYR A 133 -19.35 -14.78 12.95
N ALA A 134 -20.51 -15.36 13.33
CA ALA A 134 -21.65 -15.49 12.41
C ALA A 134 -22.20 -14.12 11.97
N LYS A 135 -22.15 -13.13 12.86
CA LYS A 135 -22.46 -11.74 12.56
C LYS A 135 -21.67 -10.79 13.48
N LEU A 136 -21.26 -9.65 12.93
CA LEU A 136 -20.52 -8.61 13.64
C LEU A 136 -21.24 -7.27 13.52
N LEU A 137 -21.13 -6.46 14.57
CA LEU A 137 -21.63 -5.09 14.56
C LEU A 137 -20.46 -4.12 14.39
N PHE A 138 -20.38 -3.46 13.23
CA PHE A 138 -19.35 -2.47 12.88
C PHE A 138 -19.82 -1.06 13.24
N VAL A 139 -19.10 -0.41 14.15
CA VAL A 139 -19.38 0.94 14.64
C VAL A 139 -18.22 1.84 14.26
N ARG A 140 -18.47 2.87 13.45
CA ARG A 140 -17.47 3.83 12.98
C ARG A 140 -17.76 5.23 13.51
N VAL A 141 -16.76 5.82 14.15
CA VAL A 141 -16.83 7.14 14.75
C VAL A 141 -15.58 7.93 14.35
N ASP A 142 -15.78 9.14 13.86
CA ASP A 142 -14.72 10.11 13.61
C ASP A 142 -14.70 11.09 14.79
N LEU A 143 -13.59 11.18 15.50
CA LEU A 143 -13.38 11.99 16.70
C LEU A 143 -12.45 13.15 16.35
N GLY A 144 -12.75 14.36 16.81
CA GLY A 144 -11.90 15.52 16.57
C GLY A 144 -12.08 16.60 17.63
N ILE A 145 -11.44 17.74 17.42
CA ILE A 145 -11.54 18.92 18.30
C ILE A 145 -12.40 19.99 17.65
N GLN A 146 -13.34 20.56 18.42
CA GLN A 146 -14.21 21.61 17.92
C GLN A 146 -13.37 22.78 17.42
N PHE A 147 -13.78 23.39 16.30
CA PHE A 147 -13.02 24.46 15.65
C PHE A 147 -12.60 25.59 16.62
N LYS A 148 -13.49 25.98 17.54
CA LYS A 148 -13.23 27.02 18.58
C LYS A 148 -12.25 26.61 19.68
N HIS A 149 -11.76 25.37 19.70
CA HIS A 149 -10.78 24.86 20.67
C HIS A 149 -9.51 24.33 19.99
N GLN A 150 -9.44 24.35 18.65
CA GLN A 150 -8.26 23.86 17.91
C GLN A 150 -6.99 24.68 18.15
N PHE A 151 -7.11 25.93 18.62
CA PHE A 151 -5.96 26.75 19.02
C PHE A 151 -5.44 26.41 20.42
N ASP A 152 -6.23 25.72 21.26
CA ASP A 152 -5.86 25.29 22.60
C ASP A 152 -5.29 23.86 22.62
N VAL A 153 -5.53 23.09 21.55
CA VAL A 153 -5.20 21.65 21.49
C VAL A 153 -4.16 21.37 20.40
N GLY A 154 -2.89 21.36 20.80
CA GLY A 154 -1.77 20.86 20.00
C GLY A 154 -1.66 19.33 20.01
N ILE A 155 -0.65 18.78 19.33
CA ILE A 155 -0.47 17.33 19.17
C ILE A 155 -0.26 16.60 20.52
N GLU A 156 0.39 17.23 21.49
CA GLU A 156 0.64 16.63 22.80
C GLU A 156 -0.66 16.38 23.57
N GLU A 157 -1.49 17.41 23.67
CA GLU A 157 -2.79 17.37 24.34
C GLU A 157 -3.74 16.40 23.61
N PHE A 158 -3.75 16.43 22.27
CA PHE A 158 -4.52 15.46 21.48
C PHE A 158 -4.06 14.02 21.73
N ASN A 159 -2.75 13.78 21.80
CA ASN A 159 -2.19 12.46 22.13
C ASN A 159 -2.52 12.03 23.56
N PHE A 160 -2.57 12.96 24.51
CA PHE A 160 -3.05 12.70 25.87
C PHE A 160 -4.50 12.21 25.87
N TYR A 161 -5.40 12.88 25.14
CA TYR A 161 -6.78 12.43 24.95
C TYR A 161 -6.86 11.04 24.30
N MET A 162 -6.06 10.81 23.26
CA MET A 162 -6.00 9.52 22.58
C MET A 162 -5.53 8.40 23.52
N ARG A 163 -4.53 8.63 24.38
CA ARG A 163 -4.09 7.63 25.36
C ARG A 163 -5.19 7.27 26.36
N ARG A 164 -5.98 8.25 26.82
CA ARG A 164 -7.14 8.01 27.69
C ARG A 164 -8.23 7.20 26.98
N LEU A 165 -8.55 7.53 25.73
CA LEU A 165 -9.50 6.80 24.92
C LEU A 165 -9.05 5.35 24.70
N LEU A 166 -7.81 5.15 24.24
CA LEU A 166 -7.27 3.82 23.97
C LEU A 166 -7.15 2.96 25.23
N LYS A 167 -6.91 3.58 26.40
CA LYS A 167 -6.99 2.88 27.68
C LYS A 167 -8.41 2.36 27.95
N ARG A 168 -9.45 3.17 27.77
CA ARG A 168 -10.85 2.71 27.93
C ARG A 168 -11.22 1.61 26.93
N VAL A 169 -10.74 1.72 25.68
CA VAL A 169 -10.90 0.66 24.65
C VAL A 169 -10.23 -0.64 25.09
N HIS A 170 -8.99 -0.57 25.60
CA HIS A 170 -8.23 -1.73 26.05
C HIS A 170 -8.86 -2.40 27.28
N ASP A 171 -9.27 -1.59 28.26
CA ASP A 171 -9.89 -2.05 29.50
C ASP A 171 -11.35 -2.52 29.27
N GLN A 172 -11.89 -2.33 28.06
CA GLN A 172 -13.29 -2.60 27.70
C GLN A 172 -14.29 -1.91 28.65
N ASP A 173 -13.96 -0.68 29.05
CA ASP A 173 -14.75 0.12 29.97
C ASP A 173 -15.93 0.81 29.26
N THR A 174 -17.03 1.05 29.96
CA THR A 174 -18.22 1.75 29.45
C THR A 174 -18.76 1.20 28.11
N CYS A 175 -18.77 2.00 27.04
CA CYS A 175 -19.25 1.63 25.70
C CYS A 175 -18.34 0.62 24.98
N PHE A 176 -17.13 0.38 25.48
CA PHE A 176 -16.17 -0.56 24.89
C PHE A 176 -16.33 -1.99 25.43
N GLN A 177 -17.30 -2.23 26.30
CA GLN A 177 -17.58 -3.56 26.84
C GLN A 177 -17.96 -4.54 25.73
N GLY A 178 -17.29 -5.71 25.71
CA GLY A 178 -17.62 -6.80 24.78
C GLY A 178 -17.02 -6.66 23.38
N LEU A 179 -16.08 -5.75 23.18
CA LEU A 179 -15.34 -5.60 21.93
C LEU A 179 -14.69 -6.91 21.49
N GLN A 180 -14.89 -7.24 20.22
CA GLN A 180 -14.22 -8.34 19.52
C GLN A 180 -13.07 -7.84 18.64
N GLY A 181 -13.14 -6.58 18.22
CA GLY A 181 -12.00 -5.94 17.58
C GLY A 181 -12.14 -4.43 17.50
N TYR A 182 -11.03 -3.78 17.17
CA TYR A 182 -11.00 -2.34 16.95
C TYR A 182 -9.85 -1.97 16.02
N ALA A 183 -9.95 -0.81 15.38
CA ALA A 183 -8.89 -0.16 14.63
C ALA A 183 -9.02 1.35 14.73
N TRP A 184 -7.91 2.07 14.66
CA TRP A 184 -7.89 3.53 14.72
C TRP A 184 -6.75 4.10 13.87
N ALA A 185 -6.97 5.30 13.34
CA ALA A 185 -5.98 6.10 12.63
C ALA A 185 -6.07 7.56 13.09
N ILE A 186 -4.93 8.22 13.28
CA ILE A 186 -4.83 9.65 13.60
C ILE A 186 -4.41 10.39 12.33
N GLU A 187 -5.11 11.48 12.04
CA GLU A 187 -4.91 12.34 10.89
C GLU A 187 -4.88 13.82 11.32
N GLN A 188 -4.28 14.65 10.48
CA GLN A 188 -4.20 16.09 10.67
C GLN A 188 -4.72 16.79 9.41
N GLY A 189 -5.72 17.64 9.56
CA GLY A 189 -6.28 18.41 8.43
C GLY A 189 -6.34 19.90 8.72
N GLU A 190 -6.22 20.73 7.68
CA GLU A 190 -6.21 22.20 7.79
C GLU A 190 -7.43 22.75 8.53
N LYS A 191 -8.63 22.24 8.22
CA LYS A 191 -9.89 22.68 8.85
C LYS A 191 -10.34 21.82 10.03
N LYS A 192 -9.96 20.54 10.04
CA LYS A 192 -10.39 19.58 11.06
C LYS A 192 -9.43 19.54 12.26
N GLY A 193 -8.24 20.09 12.12
CA GLY A 193 -7.13 19.90 13.07
C GLY A 193 -6.76 18.42 13.18
N TYR A 194 -6.25 18.06 14.36
CA TYR A 194 -6.05 16.67 14.73
C TYR A 194 -7.38 15.94 14.93
N HIS A 195 -7.49 14.76 14.33
CA HIS A 195 -8.67 13.93 14.44
C HIS A 195 -8.31 12.45 14.35
N CYS A 196 -9.17 11.61 14.89
CA CYS A 196 -9.03 10.16 14.90
C CYS A 196 -10.23 9.51 14.23
N HIS A 197 -9.97 8.63 13.29
CA HIS A 197 -10.97 7.69 12.79
C HIS A 197 -10.92 6.43 13.65
N LEU A 198 -12.04 6.04 14.25
CA LEU A 198 -12.17 4.89 15.13
C LEU A 198 -13.20 3.90 14.56
N LEU A 199 -12.79 2.63 14.50
CA LEU A 199 -13.65 1.49 14.18
C LEU A 199 -13.68 0.54 15.37
N LEU A 200 -14.88 0.18 15.78
CA LEU A 200 -15.18 -0.74 16.87
C LEU A 200 -16.05 -1.89 16.33
N ILE A 201 -15.74 -3.11 16.76
CA ILE A 201 -16.36 -4.33 16.24
C ILE A 201 -16.84 -5.16 17.41
N TYR A 202 -18.14 -5.41 17.47
CA TYR A 202 -18.79 -6.19 18.53
C TYR A 202 -19.39 -7.48 17.96
N ASP A 203 -19.61 -8.45 18.84
CA ASP A 203 -20.41 -9.64 18.52
C ASP A 203 -21.87 -9.22 18.26
N GLY A 204 -22.34 -9.41 17.03
CA GLY A 204 -23.68 -9.01 16.59
C GLY A 204 -24.82 -9.80 17.25
N HIS A 205 -24.51 -10.88 17.98
CA HIS A 205 -25.50 -11.55 18.83
C HIS A 205 -25.75 -10.80 20.14
N LYS A 206 -24.72 -10.15 20.69
CA LYS A 206 -24.79 -9.45 21.97
C LYS A 206 -25.13 -7.98 21.82
N HIS A 207 -24.72 -7.36 20.72
CA HIS A 207 -24.94 -5.95 20.44
C HIS A 207 -25.65 -5.77 19.10
N GLN A 208 -26.69 -4.93 19.06
CA GLN A 208 -27.46 -4.65 17.84
C GLN A 208 -27.73 -3.17 17.57
N ASN A 209 -27.46 -2.28 18.54
CA ASN A 209 -27.68 -0.85 18.41
C ASN A 209 -26.36 -0.12 18.11
N ASP A 210 -25.94 -0.13 16.84
CA ASP A 210 -24.70 0.49 16.38
C ASP A 210 -24.70 2.02 16.55
N PHE A 211 -25.82 2.68 16.26
CA PHE A 211 -25.95 4.12 16.45
C PHE A 211 -25.88 4.53 17.92
N GLY A 212 -26.52 3.79 18.82
CA GLY A 212 -26.44 4.02 20.25
C GLY A 212 -25.00 3.88 20.77
N LEU A 213 -24.29 2.82 20.35
CA LEU A 213 -22.87 2.64 20.71
C LEU A 213 -22.00 3.78 20.17
N ALA A 214 -22.21 4.21 18.93
CA ALA A 214 -21.48 5.35 18.36
C ALA A 214 -21.71 6.64 19.15
N SER A 215 -22.94 6.87 19.63
CA SER A 215 -23.31 8.04 20.42
C SER A 215 -22.62 8.02 21.78
N MET A 216 -22.58 6.87 22.45
CA MET A 216 -21.86 6.71 23.73
C MET A 216 -20.35 6.92 23.58
N VAL A 217 -19.76 6.52 22.44
CA VAL A 217 -18.35 6.81 22.13
C VAL A 217 -18.13 8.33 21.99
N GLY A 218 -19.07 9.03 21.36
CA GLY A 218 -19.05 10.49 21.27
C GLY A 218 -19.14 11.19 22.63
N GLU A 219 -20.02 10.72 23.52
CA GLU A 219 -20.12 11.20 24.90
C GLU A 219 -18.82 10.94 25.68
N CYS A 220 -18.26 9.74 25.56
CA CYS A 220 -16.97 9.38 26.16
C CYS A 220 -15.83 10.29 25.65
N TRP A 221 -15.83 10.65 24.36
CA TRP A 221 -14.86 11.59 23.81
C TRP A 221 -15.03 13.00 24.38
N ASN A 222 -16.26 13.49 24.50
CA ASN A 222 -16.54 14.78 25.14
C ASN A 222 -16.07 14.78 26.61
N GLU A 223 -16.29 13.71 27.37
CA GLU A 223 -15.77 13.58 28.74
C GLU A 223 -14.24 13.61 28.79
N ILE A 224 -13.56 12.89 27.88
CA ILE A 224 -12.10 12.82 27.83
C ILE A 224 -11.49 14.18 27.51
N THR A 225 -12.17 14.96 26.66
CA THR A 225 -11.73 16.27 26.14
C THR A 225 -12.33 17.45 26.89
N GLU A 226 -13.04 17.23 27.99
CA GLU A 226 -13.68 18.29 28.80
C GLU A 226 -14.58 19.22 27.93
N ASP A 227 -15.43 18.60 27.12
CA ASP A 227 -16.36 19.24 26.16
C ASP A 227 -15.70 20.03 25.01
N GLN A 228 -14.39 19.90 24.81
CA GLN A 228 -13.66 20.49 23.68
C GLN A 228 -13.75 19.65 22.40
N GLY A 229 -14.05 18.35 22.54
CA GLY A 229 -14.16 17.40 21.45
C GLY A 229 -15.46 17.53 20.65
N TYR A 230 -15.45 16.99 19.44
CA TYR A 230 -16.67 16.67 18.69
C TYR A 230 -16.54 15.29 18.07
N PHE A 231 -17.67 14.72 17.66
CA PHE A 231 -17.70 13.46 16.94
C PHE A 231 -18.65 13.51 15.76
N PHE A 232 -18.40 12.63 14.79
CA PHE A 232 -19.29 12.31 13.70
C PHE A 232 -19.42 10.80 13.60
N THR A 233 -20.63 10.28 13.41
CA THR A 233 -20.82 8.86 13.16
C THR A 233 -21.54 8.62 11.84
N SER A 234 -21.05 7.63 11.11
CA SER A 234 -21.70 7.14 9.89
C SER A 234 -22.85 6.18 10.18
N ASN A 235 -23.01 5.74 11.45
CA ASN A 235 -24.01 4.74 11.85
C ASN A 235 -25.41 5.32 12.05
N THR A 236 -25.66 6.60 11.75
CA THR A 236 -27.03 7.14 11.79
C THR A 236 -27.94 6.41 10.79
N PRO A 237 -29.24 6.23 11.11
CA PRO A 237 -30.17 5.61 10.18
C PRO A 237 -30.15 6.27 8.79
N GLU A 238 -30.15 7.60 8.74
CA GLU A 238 -30.19 8.36 7.49
C GLU A 238 -28.93 8.16 6.65
N TYR A 239 -27.75 8.10 7.28
CA TYR A 239 -26.49 7.90 6.57
C TYR A 239 -26.38 6.46 6.06
N LYS A 240 -26.77 5.47 6.88
CA LYS A 240 -26.82 4.07 6.46
C LYS A 240 -27.75 3.86 5.27
N SER A 241 -28.95 4.44 5.28
CA SER A 241 -29.88 4.35 4.13
C SER A 241 -29.27 4.90 2.83
N ARG A 242 -28.44 5.94 2.89
CA ARG A 242 -27.75 6.47 1.70
C ARG A 242 -26.66 5.54 1.18
N LEU A 243 -25.93 4.86 2.07
CA LEU A 243 -24.92 3.86 1.68
C LEU A 243 -25.58 2.60 1.11
N GLU A 244 -26.73 2.22 1.66
CA GLU A 244 -27.53 1.07 1.23
C GLU A 244 -28.09 1.28 -0.19
N GLN A 245 -28.61 2.48 -0.47
CA GLN A 245 -29.04 2.88 -1.83
C GLN A 245 -27.91 2.85 -2.87
N LYS A 246 -26.66 2.98 -2.42
CA LYS A 246 -25.45 2.91 -3.27
C LYS A 246 -24.80 1.53 -3.26
N GLU A 247 -25.41 0.55 -2.59
CA GLU A 247 -24.91 -0.83 -2.44
C GLU A 247 -23.51 -0.95 -1.79
N VAL A 248 -23.08 0.07 -1.06
CA VAL A 248 -21.75 0.15 -0.39
C VAL A 248 -21.84 0.16 1.14
N LEU A 249 -22.99 -0.23 1.71
CA LEU A 249 -23.17 -0.29 3.16
C LEU A 249 -22.24 -1.34 3.78
N GLY A 250 -21.26 -0.88 4.54
CA GLY A 250 -20.24 -1.69 5.24
C GLY A 250 -20.15 -1.42 6.74
N ILE A 251 -21.17 -0.80 7.31
CA ILE A 251 -21.26 -0.46 8.74
C ILE A 251 -22.60 -0.92 9.29
N GLY A 252 -22.68 -1.11 10.61
CA GLY A 252 -23.84 -1.73 11.25
C GLY A 252 -23.71 -3.25 11.27
N MET A 253 -24.83 -3.96 11.10
CA MET A 253 -24.85 -5.42 11.21
C MET A 253 -24.30 -6.08 9.94
N ILE A 254 -23.23 -6.85 10.08
CA ILE A 254 -22.53 -7.55 9.00
C ILE A 254 -22.67 -9.05 9.24
N HIS A 255 -23.31 -9.74 8.29
CA HIS A 255 -23.51 -11.19 8.33
C HIS A 255 -22.42 -11.93 7.55
N ARG A 256 -21.81 -12.94 8.18
CA ARG A 256 -20.71 -13.71 7.57
C ARG A 256 -21.13 -14.45 6.30
N ASP A 257 -22.36 -14.92 6.25
CA ASP A 257 -22.95 -15.62 5.10
C ASP A 257 -23.40 -14.67 3.98
N ASN A 258 -23.19 -13.36 4.13
CA ASN A 258 -23.39 -12.35 3.10
C ASN A 258 -22.03 -11.77 2.64
N PRO A 259 -21.42 -12.33 1.56
CA PRO A 259 -20.12 -11.88 1.08
C PRO A 259 -20.05 -10.40 0.73
N GLN A 260 -21.14 -9.82 0.19
CA GLN A 260 -21.18 -8.41 -0.16
C GLN A 260 -21.11 -7.50 1.07
N GLN A 261 -21.81 -7.85 2.16
CA GLN A 261 -21.71 -7.10 3.41
C GLN A 261 -20.30 -7.19 4.01
N VAL A 262 -19.67 -8.36 3.96
CA VAL A 262 -18.29 -8.56 4.43
C VAL A 262 -17.32 -7.72 3.61
N LEU A 263 -17.43 -7.77 2.28
CA LEU A 263 -16.59 -6.97 1.37
C LEU A 263 -16.78 -5.47 1.61
N ASN A 264 -18.03 -5.01 1.70
CA ASN A 264 -18.35 -3.61 2.00
C ASN A 264 -17.79 -3.20 3.36
N ALA A 265 -17.85 -4.07 4.38
CA ALA A 265 -17.32 -3.79 5.71
C ALA A 265 -15.80 -3.67 5.73
N ILE A 266 -15.11 -4.55 5.01
CA ILE A 266 -13.67 -4.46 4.81
C ILE A 266 -13.33 -3.16 4.08
N ASN A 267 -14.03 -2.83 2.98
CA ASN A 267 -13.81 -1.60 2.22
C ASN A 267 -14.06 -0.35 3.08
N ALA A 268 -15.16 -0.32 3.85
CA ALA A 268 -15.50 0.76 4.77
C ALA A 268 -14.43 0.95 5.86
N ALA A 269 -13.81 -0.13 6.32
CA ALA A 269 -12.69 -0.07 7.25
C ALA A 269 -11.38 0.34 6.57
N MET A 270 -11.12 -0.06 5.32
CA MET A 270 -9.91 0.36 4.59
C MET A 270 -9.85 1.88 4.38
N TYR A 271 -11.00 2.58 4.40
CA TYR A 271 -11.02 4.05 4.42
C TYR A 271 -10.31 4.68 5.64
N LEU A 272 -10.02 3.93 6.71
CA LEU A 272 -9.18 4.35 7.84
C LEU A 272 -7.71 4.57 7.47
N VAL A 273 -7.25 3.89 6.42
CA VAL A 273 -5.84 3.78 5.99
C VAL A 273 -5.76 4.01 4.49
N ASN A 274 -6.51 5.01 4.02
CA ASN A 274 -6.57 5.32 2.59
C ASN A 274 -5.35 6.17 2.19
N PRO A 275 -4.42 5.65 1.37
CA PRO A 275 -3.25 6.40 0.93
C PRO A 275 -3.62 7.65 0.11
N GLU A 276 -4.80 7.72 -0.50
CA GLU A 276 -5.24 8.90 -1.29
C GLU A 276 -5.54 10.14 -0.42
N LYS A 277 -5.36 10.06 0.90
CA LYS A 277 -5.35 11.21 1.81
C LYS A 277 -3.94 11.78 1.98
N ASP A 278 -3.16 11.90 0.91
CA ASP A 278 -1.74 12.32 0.94
C ASP A 278 -1.50 13.63 1.73
N GLY A 279 -2.52 14.48 1.86
CA GLY A 279 -2.47 15.72 2.65
C GLY A 279 -2.86 15.63 4.14
N GLN A 280 -3.22 14.46 4.69
CA GLN A 280 -3.74 14.33 6.08
C GLN A 280 -2.81 13.60 7.07
N HIS A 281 -1.53 13.48 6.75
CA HIS A 281 -0.52 12.92 7.65
C HIS A 281 -0.14 13.89 8.79
N LEU A 282 0.50 13.39 9.85
CA LEU A 282 0.97 14.26 10.94
C LEU A 282 2.25 15.01 10.56
N ARG A 283 2.30 16.32 10.80
CA ARG A 283 3.50 17.16 10.60
C ARG A 283 4.33 17.32 11.88
N ALA A 284 3.74 17.01 13.03
CA ALA A 284 4.39 16.96 14.33
C ALA A 284 3.93 15.72 15.11
N TRP A 285 4.79 15.15 15.95
CA TRP A 285 4.46 14.04 16.84
C TRP A 285 5.38 13.96 18.06
N VAL A 286 4.85 13.44 19.17
CA VAL A 286 5.65 13.10 20.35
C VAL A 286 6.39 11.78 20.15
N ASP A 287 7.47 11.58 20.90
CA ASP A 287 8.24 10.33 20.85
C ASP A 287 7.37 9.09 21.10
N SER A 288 7.63 8.06 20.30
CA SER A 288 6.90 6.77 20.32
C SER A 288 5.40 6.88 20.04
N MET A 289 4.91 8.01 19.53
CA MET A 289 3.53 8.14 19.08
C MET A 289 3.26 7.26 17.87
N ARG A 290 2.12 6.57 17.88
CA ARG A 290 1.63 5.80 16.74
C ARG A 290 0.53 6.58 16.04
N THR A 291 0.53 6.56 14.72
CA THR A 291 -0.54 7.14 13.88
C THR A 291 -1.62 6.12 13.53
N PHE A 292 -1.33 4.82 13.66
CA PHE A 292 -2.26 3.74 13.36
C PHE A 292 -2.16 2.60 14.38
N GLY A 293 -3.31 2.03 14.72
CA GLY A 293 -3.41 0.85 15.57
C GLY A 293 -4.63 0.00 15.31
N ARG A 294 -4.53 -1.28 15.70
CA ARG A 294 -5.64 -2.23 15.71
C ARG A 294 -5.49 -3.21 16.87
N GLY A 295 -6.59 -3.85 17.21
CA GLY A 295 -6.60 -4.95 18.17
C GLY A 295 -5.83 -6.18 17.67
N GLN A 296 -5.66 -7.15 18.57
CA GLN A 296 -5.12 -8.46 18.25
C GLN A 296 -6.27 -9.45 18.01
N TYR A 297 -6.08 -10.38 17.07
CA TYR A 297 -7.06 -11.43 16.82
C TYR A 297 -6.87 -12.60 17.81
N ASP A 298 -5.62 -13.01 18.02
CA ASP A 298 -5.24 -14.15 18.84
C ASP A 298 -5.31 -13.79 20.34
N LEU A 299 -6.52 -13.74 20.88
CA LEU A 299 -6.79 -13.43 22.29
C LEU A 299 -7.14 -14.71 23.05
N GLY A 300 -6.51 -14.92 24.22
CA GLY A 300 -6.62 -16.17 24.98
C GLY A 300 -8.03 -16.55 25.46
N TRP A 301 -9.00 -15.62 25.39
CA TRP A 301 -10.40 -15.81 25.77
C TRP A 301 -11.35 -16.04 24.57
N ARG A 302 -10.86 -15.93 23.33
CA ARG A 302 -11.68 -16.20 22.13
C ARG A 302 -11.88 -17.71 22.00
N ARG A 303 -13.14 -18.15 21.82
CA ARG A 303 -13.47 -19.58 21.68
C ARG A 303 -12.85 -20.12 20.38
N ASP A 304 -12.51 -21.41 20.40
CA ASP A 304 -11.74 -22.14 19.39
C ASP A 304 -10.26 -21.73 19.32
N ARG A 305 -9.49 -22.23 20.29
CA ARG A 305 -8.09 -22.57 20.04
C ARG A 305 -8.08 -23.75 19.07
N ASP A 306 -8.15 -23.45 17.79
CA ASP A 306 -7.49 -24.30 16.81
C ASP A 306 -6.42 -23.45 16.12
N SER A 307 -5.34 -23.23 16.87
CA SER A 307 -4.06 -22.81 16.33
C SER A 307 -3.40 -24.02 15.68
N SER A 308 -3.98 -24.52 14.60
CA SER A 308 -3.27 -25.33 13.61
C SER A 308 -4.22 -25.63 12.46
N ILE A 309 -3.74 -25.43 11.23
CA ILE A 309 -4.43 -25.68 9.96
C ILE A 309 -5.29 -24.47 9.52
N ILE A 310 -4.66 -23.58 8.74
CA ILE A 310 -5.40 -22.79 7.74
C ILE A 310 -6.28 -23.80 6.99
N PRO A 311 -7.62 -23.64 6.97
CA PRO A 311 -8.47 -24.54 6.20
C PRO A 311 -7.90 -24.63 4.80
N THR A 312 -7.65 -25.84 4.30
CA THR A 312 -6.97 -26.08 3.02
C THR A 312 -7.65 -25.32 1.85
N SER A 313 -8.93 -24.96 2.01
CA SER A 313 -9.73 -24.12 1.11
C SER A 313 -9.37 -22.63 1.04
N LEU A 314 -8.51 -22.12 1.94
CA LEU A 314 -8.07 -20.72 2.02
C LEU A 314 -6.57 -20.54 1.72
N VAL A 315 -5.87 -21.62 1.36
CA VAL A 315 -4.43 -21.58 1.10
C VAL A 315 -4.16 -20.96 -0.28
N ASN A 316 -3.54 -19.78 -0.30
CA ASN A 316 -3.09 -19.12 -1.53
C ASN A 316 -1.70 -19.64 -1.93
N GLN A 317 -1.61 -20.27 -3.12
CA GLN A 317 -0.36 -20.85 -3.62
C GLN A 317 0.78 -19.82 -3.65
N SER A 318 0.51 -18.59 -4.10
CA SER A 318 1.51 -17.53 -4.17
C SER A 318 2.08 -17.20 -2.78
N GLN A 319 1.21 -17.00 -1.79
CA GLN A 319 1.63 -16.60 -0.45
C GLN A 319 2.47 -17.67 0.25
N VAL A 320 2.11 -18.95 0.09
CA VAL A 320 2.88 -20.06 0.66
C VAL A 320 4.28 -20.12 0.06
N LEU A 321 4.42 -19.95 -1.26
CA LEU A 321 5.72 -19.95 -1.92
C LEU A 321 6.58 -18.76 -1.48
N ILE A 322 6.01 -17.57 -1.34
CA ILE A 322 6.74 -16.40 -0.79
C ILE A 322 7.19 -16.66 0.65
N ALA A 323 6.33 -17.26 1.48
CA ALA A 323 6.67 -17.56 2.88
C ALA A 323 7.80 -18.59 2.99
N ILE A 324 7.82 -19.62 2.14
CA ILE A 324 8.91 -20.60 2.06
C ILE A 324 10.21 -19.94 1.63
N ASP A 325 10.16 -19.12 0.58
CA ASP A 325 11.32 -18.40 0.07
C ASP A 325 11.95 -17.50 1.15
N ARG A 326 11.13 -16.72 1.87
CA ARG A 326 11.58 -15.91 3.02
C ARG A 326 12.16 -16.77 4.14
N PHE A 327 11.54 -17.92 4.44
CA PHE A 327 12.05 -18.84 5.44
C PHE A 327 13.46 -19.33 5.08
N ILE A 328 13.68 -19.80 3.84
CA ILE A 328 15.00 -20.22 3.36
C ILE A 328 16.03 -19.09 3.49
N HIS A 329 15.67 -17.86 3.08
CA HIS A 329 16.55 -16.70 3.24
C HIS A 329 16.88 -16.39 4.71
N SER A 330 15.89 -16.44 5.61
CA SER A 330 16.10 -16.20 7.03
C SER A 330 17.05 -17.21 7.68
N VAL A 331 17.07 -18.46 7.20
CA VAL A 331 18.02 -19.50 7.64
C VAL A 331 19.43 -19.18 7.17
N ILE A 332 19.60 -18.79 5.89
CA ILE A 332 20.90 -18.40 5.32
C ILE A 332 21.53 -17.23 6.08
N HIS A 333 20.71 -16.27 6.50
CA HIS A 333 21.16 -15.09 7.24
C HIS A 333 21.24 -15.29 8.77
N ALA A 334 21.07 -16.53 9.25
CA ALA A 334 21.08 -16.87 10.68
C ALA A 334 20.09 -16.03 11.53
N GLN A 335 18.94 -15.67 10.96
CA GLN A 335 17.91 -14.83 11.59
C GLN A 335 16.84 -15.64 12.34
N VAL A 336 17.01 -16.96 12.44
CA VAL A 336 16.03 -17.88 13.02
C VAL A 336 16.74 -18.79 14.02
N ASP A 337 16.21 -18.85 15.25
CA ASP A 337 16.65 -19.82 16.27
C ASP A 337 16.01 -21.21 16.04
N ASP A 338 16.47 -22.22 16.79
CA ASP A 338 16.02 -23.60 16.59
C ASP A 338 14.51 -23.79 16.87
N GLN A 339 13.95 -23.02 17.81
CA GLN A 339 12.53 -23.09 18.15
C GLN A 339 11.67 -22.49 17.03
N GLN A 340 12.06 -21.29 16.57
CA GLN A 340 11.42 -20.62 15.44
C GLN A 340 11.54 -21.46 14.15
N PHE A 341 12.70 -22.09 13.94
CA PHE A 341 12.95 -22.95 12.77
C PHE A 341 11.98 -24.13 12.72
N LYS A 342 11.84 -24.85 13.84
CA LYS A 342 10.86 -25.95 13.99
C LYS A 342 9.45 -25.47 13.72
N GLN A 343 9.06 -24.35 14.34
CA GLN A 343 7.72 -23.81 14.19
C GLN A 343 7.40 -23.44 12.74
N ARG A 344 8.34 -22.82 12.03
CA ARG A 344 8.18 -22.53 10.59
C ARG A 344 8.07 -23.78 9.73
N LEU A 345 8.85 -24.82 10.01
CA LEU A 345 8.70 -26.10 9.30
C LEU A 345 7.32 -26.73 9.54
N MET A 346 6.83 -26.74 10.79
CA MET A 346 5.49 -27.25 11.11
C MET A 346 4.36 -26.50 10.40
N GLU A 347 4.50 -25.19 10.24
CA GLU A 347 3.54 -24.36 9.53
C GLU A 347 3.60 -24.61 8.02
N LEU A 348 4.79 -24.54 7.43
CA LEU A 348 4.97 -24.46 5.98
C LEU A 348 4.87 -25.82 5.26
N VAL A 349 5.25 -26.92 5.91
CA VAL A 349 5.24 -28.24 5.29
C VAL A 349 3.83 -28.68 4.87
N PRO A 350 2.81 -28.71 5.75
CA PRO A 350 1.45 -29.09 5.34
C PRO A 350 0.86 -28.11 4.31
N LEU A 351 1.19 -26.81 4.39
CA LEU A 351 0.75 -25.83 3.39
C LEU A 351 1.34 -26.15 2.01
N PHE A 352 2.66 -26.36 1.91
CA PHE A 352 3.30 -26.71 0.66
C PHE A 352 2.77 -28.03 0.08
N GLN A 353 2.52 -29.02 0.94
CA GLN A 353 1.93 -30.29 0.50
C GLN A 353 0.53 -30.13 -0.10
N SER A 354 -0.23 -29.12 0.32
CA SER A 354 -1.57 -28.84 -0.23
C SER A 354 -1.56 -28.10 -1.57
N ILE A 355 -0.48 -27.40 -1.90
CA ILE A 355 -0.38 -26.55 -3.10
C ILE A 355 0.69 -26.99 -4.11
N GLY A 356 1.57 -27.91 -3.72
CA GLY A 356 2.71 -28.35 -4.49
C GLY A 356 2.29 -29.30 -5.60
N GLU A 357 2.51 -28.89 -6.84
CA GLU A 357 2.23 -29.68 -8.03
C GLU A 357 3.52 -30.26 -8.62
N PRO A 358 3.61 -31.58 -8.91
CA PRO A 358 4.86 -32.23 -9.33
C PRO A 358 5.40 -31.80 -10.71
N ASP A 359 4.53 -31.33 -11.60
CA ASP A 359 4.82 -30.97 -12.99
C ASP A 359 5.17 -29.49 -13.19
N LEU A 360 5.13 -28.69 -12.11
CA LEU A 360 5.60 -27.32 -12.10
C LEU A 360 7.11 -27.26 -11.80
N LYS A 361 7.77 -26.23 -12.35
CA LYS A 361 9.13 -25.85 -11.97
C LYS A 361 9.07 -24.80 -10.88
N TYR A 362 10.05 -24.84 -9.98
CA TYR A 362 10.15 -23.90 -8.87
C TYR A 362 11.54 -23.25 -8.82
N SER A 363 11.64 -22.10 -8.15
CA SER A 363 12.94 -21.47 -7.83
C SER A 363 13.80 -22.36 -6.94
N LEU A 364 15.12 -22.13 -6.90
CA LEU A 364 16.02 -22.99 -6.13
C LEU A 364 15.71 -23.01 -4.63
N SER A 365 15.18 -21.90 -4.09
CA SER A 365 14.72 -21.81 -2.70
C SER A 365 13.57 -22.78 -2.40
N ILE A 366 12.57 -22.83 -3.28
CA ILE A 366 11.44 -23.75 -3.16
C ILE A 366 11.87 -25.19 -3.42
N GLU A 367 12.74 -25.43 -4.39
CA GLU A 367 13.29 -26.78 -4.63
C GLU A 367 14.11 -27.27 -3.42
N ALA A 368 14.88 -26.39 -2.76
CA ALA A 368 15.57 -26.72 -1.51
C ALA A 368 14.56 -27.14 -0.42
N PHE A 369 13.47 -26.39 -0.24
CA PHE A 369 12.42 -26.72 0.72
C PHE A 369 11.71 -28.05 0.40
N LYS A 370 11.38 -28.27 -0.88
CA LYS A 370 10.80 -29.53 -1.37
C LYS A 370 11.73 -30.72 -1.11
N ASN A 371 13.04 -30.54 -1.31
CA ASN A 371 14.04 -31.56 -0.99
C ASN A 371 14.14 -31.83 0.52
N ILE A 372 14.01 -30.82 1.37
CA ILE A 372 13.91 -31.01 2.82
C ILE A 372 12.71 -31.91 3.14
N ILE A 373 11.53 -31.63 2.59
CA ILE A 373 10.34 -32.49 2.79
C ILE A 373 10.61 -33.93 2.33
N LEU A 374 11.30 -34.12 1.19
CA LEU A 374 11.66 -35.46 0.70
C LEU A 374 12.65 -36.18 1.64
N LEU A 375 13.64 -35.47 2.18
CA LEU A 375 14.58 -36.02 3.16
C LEU A 375 13.83 -36.43 4.44
N LEU A 376 12.93 -35.57 4.93
CA LEU A 376 12.12 -35.85 6.11
C LEU A 376 11.22 -37.08 5.92
N LYS A 377 10.63 -37.25 4.73
CA LYS A 377 9.82 -38.43 4.38
C LYS A 377 10.61 -39.73 4.27
N LYS A 378 11.90 -39.68 3.90
CA LYS A 378 12.76 -40.88 3.83
C LYS A 378 13.14 -41.40 5.22
N SER A 379 13.21 -40.52 6.20
CA SER A 379 13.61 -40.84 7.57
C SER A 379 12.45 -41.36 8.44
N CYS A 380 11.20 -41.36 7.97
CA CYS A 380 10.04 -41.78 8.75
C CYS A 380 8.91 -42.33 7.86
N THR A 381 8.35 -43.49 8.21
CA THR A 381 7.27 -44.15 7.46
C THR A 381 5.90 -43.49 7.64
N ASP A 382 5.67 -42.74 8.74
CA ASP A 382 4.44 -41.99 9.05
C ASP A 382 4.74 -40.50 9.27
N PHE A 383 5.06 -39.78 8.18
CA PHE A 383 5.37 -38.36 8.25
C PHE A 383 4.13 -37.50 8.61
N SER A 384 3.95 -37.21 9.89
CA SER A 384 3.01 -36.21 10.40
C SER A 384 3.73 -34.91 10.80
N PRO A 385 3.22 -33.71 10.46
CA PRO A 385 3.85 -32.43 10.81
C PRO A 385 4.15 -32.24 12.31
N CYS A 386 3.38 -32.87 13.21
CA CYS A 386 3.62 -32.83 14.66
C CYS A 386 4.93 -33.53 15.10
N MET A 387 5.53 -34.38 14.25
CA MET A 387 6.82 -35.02 14.53
C MET A 387 7.99 -34.03 14.50
N ILE A 388 7.85 -32.88 13.85
CA ILE A 388 8.89 -31.85 13.77
C ILE A 388 9.18 -31.25 15.16
N GLU A 389 8.20 -31.25 16.09
CA GLU A 389 8.42 -30.85 17.48
C GLU A 389 9.50 -31.70 18.16
N LEU A 390 9.53 -33.00 17.82
CA LEU A 390 10.39 -34.01 18.42
C LEU A 390 11.80 -34.03 17.84
N PHE A 391 12.12 -33.19 16.85
CA PHE A 391 13.48 -33.17 16.28
C PHE A 391 14.50 -32.76 17.32
N ASP A 392 15.60 -33.50 17.43
CA ASP A 392 16.71 -33.09 18.29
C ASP A 392 17.56 -31.99 17.64
N THR A 393 18.50 -31.43 18.39
CA THR A 393 19.41 -30.37 17.91
C THR A 393 20.25 -30.83 16.71
N GLN A 394 20.60 -32.12 16.64
CA GLN A 394 21.42 -32.66 15.57
C GLN A 394 20.63 -32.72 14.25
N GLN A 395 19.37 -33.16 14.29
CA GLN A 395 18.47 -33.17 13.13
C GLN A 395 18.17 -31.76 12.62
N ILE A 396 17.94 -30.80 13.51
CA ILE A 396 17.77 -29.39 13.13
C ILE A 396 19.02 -28.88 12.42
N LYS A 397 20.19 -29.15 13.00
CA LYS A 397 21.48 -28.74 12.44
C LYS A 397 21.71 -29.32 11.05
N GLU A 398 21.43 -30.59 10.82
CA GLU A 398 21.59 -31.23 9.50
C GLU A 398 20.74 -30.56 8.40
N ILE A 399 19.50 -30.18 8.72
CA ILE A 399 18.62 -29.48 7.76
C ILE A 399 19.10 -28.05 7.54
N ARG A 400 19.59 -27.36 8.58
CA ARG A 400 20.17 -26.02 8.46
C ARG A 400 21.43 -26.05 7.60
N ASP A 401 22.33 -26.99 7.86
CA ASP A 401 23.56 -27.20 7.11
C ASP A 401 23.25 -27.46 5.62
N TYR A 402 22.22 -28.27 5.33
CA TYR A 402 21.74 -28.48 3.95
C TYR A 402 21.34 -27.17 3.24
N ILE A 403 20.69 -26.24 3.94
CA ILE A 403 20.31 -24.93 3.37
C ILE A 403 21.55 -24.06 3.21
N THR A 404 22.39 -23.95 4.24
CA THR A 404 23.54 -23.04 4.26
C THR A 404 24.64 -23.46 3.28
N ASP A 405 24.82 -24.76 3.04
CA ASP A 405 25.76 -25.29 2.03
C ASP A 405 25.38 -24.87 0.59
N ARG A 406 24.14 -24.43 0.38
CA ARG A 406 23.61 -23.96 -0.92
C ARG A 406 23.54 -22.45 -1.03
N THR A 407 24.05 -21.71 -0.05
CA THR A 407 23.97 -20.23 0.00
C THR A 407 24.41 -19.57 -1.32
N GLU A 408 25.57 -19.97 -1.86
CA GLU A 408 26.10 -19.35 -3.09
C GLU A 408 25.25 -19.67 -4.32
N LEU A 409 24.72 -20.90 -4.42
CA LEU A 409 23.80 -21.28 -5.50
C LEU A 409 22.50 -20.48 -5.44
N LEU A 410 21.94 -20.30 -4.24
CA LEU A 410 20.71 -19.55 -4.02
C LEU A 410 20.88 -18.04 -4.32
N LYS A 411 22.04 -17.47 -3.97
CA LYS A 411 22.38 -16.08 -4.35
C LYS A 411 22.48 -15.90 -5.87
N VAL A 412 23.07 -16.86 -6.58
CA VAL A 412 23.19 -16.83 -8.05
C VAL A 412 21.82 -16.93 -8.70
N ASP A 413 20.93 -17.79 -8.21
CA ASP A 413 19.54 -17.91 -8.71
C ASP A 413 18.76 -16.60 -8.53
N LEU A 414 18.83 -16.00 -7.34
CA LEU A 414 18.19 -14.71 -7.07
C LEU A 414 18.71 -13.61 -8.01
N LYS A 415 20.03 -13.54 -8.20
CA LYS A 415 20.64 -12.60 -9.14
C LYS A 415 20.18 -12.85 -10.58
N TRP A 416 20.12 -14.10 -11.01
CA TRP A 416 19.64 -14.47 -12.35
C TRP A 416 18.18 -14.06 -12.57
N LEU A 417 17.32 -14.25 -11.56
CA LEU A 417 15.91 -13.82 -11.62
C LEU A 417 15.80 -12.30 -11.80
N VAL A 418 16.65 -11.51 -11.14
CA VAL A 418 16.72 -10.05 -11.31
C VAL A 418 17.29 -9.65 -12.67
N ASP A 419 18.39 -10.28 -13.11
CA ASP A 419 19.03 -10.00 -14.40
C ASP A 419 18.11 -10.31 -15.59
N LYS A 420 17.21 -11.28 -15.44
CA LYS A 420 16.20 -11.63 -16.45
C LYS A 420 15.25 -10.47 -16.77
N ASN A 421 14.91 -9.63 -15.80
CA ASN A 421 14.10 -8.44 -16.02
C ASN A 421 14.83 -7.44 -16.92
N VAL A 422 16.12 -7.21 -16.68
CA VAL A 422 16.96 -6.34 -17.53
C VAL A 422 16.99 -6.83 -18.98
N ILE A 423 17.07 -8.15 -19.19
CA ILE A 423 17.01 -8.75 -20.53
C ILE A 423 15.66 -8.48 -21.20
N ASN A 424 14.57 -8.68 -20.47
CA ASN A 424 13.21 -8.48 -20.97
C ASN A 424 12.95 -6.99 -21.32
N ILE A 425 13.44 -6.03 -20.52
CA ILE A 425 13.36 -4.59 -20.80
C ILE A 425 14.05 -4.27 -22.12
N ASN A 426 15.26 -4.79 -22.30
CA ASN A 426 16.03 -4.56 -23.51
C ASN A 426 15.36 -5.14 -24.77
N ARG A 427 14.70 -6.30 -24.63
CA ARG A 427 13.89 -6.90 -25.71
C ARG A 427 12.71 -6.01 -26.07
N LEU A 428 11.92 -5.62 -25.07
CA LEU A 428 10.77 -4.73 -25.25
C LEU A 428 11.18 -3.39 -25.87
N ALA A 429 12.23 -2.75 -25.34
CA ALA A 429 12.75 -1.50 -25.89
C ALA A 429 13.18 -1.64 -27.37
N LYS A 430 13.79 -2.77 -27.75
CA LYS A 430 14.12 -3.07 -29.15
C LYS A 430 12.87 -3.23 -30.01
N PHE A 431 11.85 -3.93 -29.50
CA PHE A 431 10.56 -4.09 -30.16
C PHE A 431 9.87 -2.72 -30.39
N LEU A 432 9.80 -1.86 -29.37
CA LEU A 432 9.21 -0.52 -29.45
C LEU A 432 9.94 0.38 -30.46
N ARG A 433 11.28 0.36 -30.47
CA ARG A 433 12.10 1.09 -31.48
C ARG A 433 11.84 0.60 -32.91
N GLY A 434 11.42 -0.66 -33.09
CA GLY A 434 11.01 -1.18 -34.39
C GLY A 434 9.77 -0.46 -34.91
N LEU A 435 8.76 -0.31 -34.05
CA LEU A 435 7.49 0.35 -34.39
C LEU A 435 7.67 1.84 -34.73
N THR A 436 8.56 2.55 -34.03
CA THR A 436 8.82 3.98 -34.29
C THR A 436 9.39 4.27 -35.68
N ARG A 437 9.86 3.27 -36.43
CA ARG A 437 10.32 3.46 -37.82
C ARG A 437 9.16 3.72 -38.78
N ASN A 438 8.01 3.09 -38.52
CA ASN A 438 6.87 3.08 -39.44
C ASN A 438 5.73 3.98 -38.95
N TYR A 439 5.63 4.23 -37.63
CA TYR A 439 4.54 5.01 -37.04
C TYR A 439 5.03 6.33 -36.44
N THR A 440 4.28 7.40 -36.68
CA THR A 440 4.56 8.76 -36.20
C THR A 440 4.01 9.00 -34.79
N LYS A 441 2.96 8.24 -34.42
CA LYS A 441 2.30 8.26 -33.12
C LYS A 441 1.95 6.84 -32.70
N LEU A 442 2.28 6.48 -31.47
CA LEU A 442 1.90 5.20 -30.87
C LEU A 442 1.02 5.47 -29.65
N LEU A 443 -0.05 4.68 -29.53
CA LEU A 443 -0.93 4.72 -28.38
C LEU A 443 -0.64 3.50 -27.48
N PHE A 444 -0.08 3.77 -26.30
CA PHE A 444 0.29 2.76 -25.32
C PHE A 444 -0.81 2.59 -24.27
N VAL A 445 -1.36 1.39 -24.18
CA VAL A 445 -2.47 1.04 -23.27
C VAL A 445 -1.96 0.00 -22.28
N ARG A 446 -1.87 0.36 -21.01
CA ARG A 446 -1.42 -0.52 -19.93
C ARG A 446 -2.58 -0.92 -19.03
N VAL A 447 -2.69 -2.22 -18.81
CA VAL A 447 -3.65 -2.82 -17.89
C VAL A 447 -2.93 -3.81 -16.99
N ASP A 448 -3.09 -3.65 -15.69
CA ASP A 448 -2.57 -4.63 -14.73
C ASP A 448 -3.73 -5.55 -14.32
N LEU A 449 -3.55 -6.86 -14.53
CA LEU A 449 -4.58 -7.89 -14.36
C LEU A 449 -4.26 -8.75 -13.14
N ALA A 450 -5.24 -9.00 -12.28
CA ALA A 450 -5.08 -9.84 -11.09
C ALA A 450 -6.36 -10.63 -10.79
N ILE A 451 -6.30 -11.45 -9.74
CA ILE A 451 -7.45 -12.17 -9.20
C ILE A 451 -7.91 -11.48 -7.91
N GLN A 452 -9.23 -11.31 -7.78
CA GLN A 452 -9.83 -10.76 -6.57
C GLN A 452 -9.43 -11.58 -5.35
N LEU A 453 -9.22 -10.90 -4.23
CA LEU A 453 -8.57 -11.47 -3.06
C LEU A 453 -9.31 -12.68 -2.47
N GLU A 454 -10.65 -12.66 -2.52
CA GLU A 454 -11.53 -13.77 -2.13
C GLU A 454 -11.40 -15.04 -3.00
N HIS A 455 -10.82 -14.91 -4.19
CA HIS A 455 -10.66 -16.00 -5.15
C HIS A 455 -9.21 -16.50 -5.28
N GLN A 456 -8.24 -15.76 -4.75
CA GLN A 456 -6.82 -16.11 -4.89
C GLN A 456 -6.45 -17.47 -4.27
N SER A 457 -7.17 -17.95 -3.24
CA SER A 457 -6.93 -19.30 -2.67
C SER A 457 -7.32 -20.44 -3.62
N LYS A 458 -8.13 -20.15 -4.64
CA LYS A 458 -8.61 -21.14 -5.63
C LYS A 458 -7.86 -21.06 -6.95
N VAL A 459 -7.05 -20.02 -7.16
CA VAL A 459 -6.36 -19.75 -8.43
C VAL A 459 -4.85 -19.86 -8.24
N GLY A 460 -4.32 -21.05 -8.48
CA GLY A 460 -2.88 -21.29 -8.64
C GLY A 460 -2.35 -20.81 -9.99
N ILE A 461 -1.03 -20.90 -10.18
CA ILE A 461 -0.34 -20.41 -11.39
C ILE A 461 -0.89 -21.04 -12.67
N LYS A 462 -1.23 -22.34 -12.66
CA LYS A 462 -1.80 -23.02 -13.82
C LYS A 462 -3.14 -22.44 -14.24
N GLN A 463 -4.02 -22.19 -13.27
CA GLN A 463 -5.34 -21.64 -13.54
C GLN A 463 -5.23 -20.17 -13.98
N PHE A 464 -4.34 -19.40 -13.35
CA PHE A 464 -4.03 -18.04 -13.78
C PHE A 464 -3.52 -17.99 -15.23
N ASN A 465 -2.55 -18.84 -15.56
CA ASN A 465 -2.00 -18.99 -16.91
C ASN A 465 -3.04 -19.47 -17.92
N ALA A 466 -3.98 -20.35 -17.53
CA ALA A 466 -5.07 -20.77 -18.38
C ALA A 466 -5.98 -19.58 -18.77
N TYR A 467 -6.33 -18.72 -17.82
CA TYR A 467 -7.06 -17.47 -18.11
C TYR A 467 -6.24 -16.56 -19.02
N LEU A 468 -4.96 -16.36 -18.71
CA LEU A 468 -4.09 -15.49 -19.48
C LEU A 468 -3.90 -15.99 -20.92
N ARG A 469 -3.77 -17.30 -21.16
CA ARG A 469 -3.69 -17.88 -22.51
C ARG A 469 -4.93 -17.57 -23.34
N ILE A 470 -6.12 -17.62 -22.75
CA ILE A 470 -7.37 -17.27 -23.44
C ILE A 470 -7.35 -15.79 -23.85
N LEU A 471 -6.94 -14.91 -22.94
CA LEU A 471 -6.85 -13.47 -23.22
C LEU A 471 -5.81 -13.17 -24.31
N LEU A 472 -4.60 -13.69 -24.16
CA LEU A 472 -3.51 -13.49 -25.12
C LEU A 472 -3.86 -14.04 -26.50
N LYS A 473 -4.60 -15.15 -26.58
CA LYS A 473 -5.11 -15.68 -27.85
C LYS A 473 -6.09 -14.70 -28.50
N GLN A 474 -7.02 -14.12 -27.75
CA GLN A 474 -7.97 -13.15 -28.30
C GLN A 474 -7.31 -11.85 -28.74
N ILE A 475 -6.31 -11.39 -27.99
CA ILE A 475 -5.43 -10.28 -28.34
C ILE A 475 -4.70 -10.59 -29.65
N HIS A 476 -4.09 -11.77 -29.74
CA HIS A 476 -3.34 -12.22 -30.91
C HIS A 476 -4.21 -12.33 -32.16
N ASP A 477 -5.40 -12.92 -32.02
CA ASP A 477 -6.35 -13.11 -33.11
C ASP A 477 -7.10 -11.80 -33.46
N GLN A 478 -6.82 -10.68 -32.78
CA GLN A 478 -7.48 -9.37 -32.90
C GLN A 478 -9.01 -9.43 -32.83
N ASN A 479 -9.52 -10.35 -32.01
CA ASN A 479 -10.95 -10.54 -31.78
C ASN A 479 -11.37 -9.86 -30.47
N CYS A 480 -12.66 -9.90 -30.14
CA CYS A 480 -13.18 -9.44 -28.84
C CYS A 480 -12.79 -7.99 -28.46
N GLY A 481 -12.61 -7.11 -29.45
CA GLY A 481 -12.26 -5.70 -29.22
C GLY A 481 -10.82 -5.30 -29.51
N PHE A 482 -9.91 -6.26 -29.75
CA PHE A 482 -8.48 -5.97 -29.96
C PHE A 482 -8.09 -5.64 -31.41
N LYS A 483 -9.01 -5.12 -32.22
CA LYS A 483 -8.76 -4.81 -33.65
C LYS A 483 -7.79 -3.63 -33.81
N GLY A 484 -6.90 -3.72 -34.80
CA GLY A 484 -6.04 -2.61 -35.20
C GLY A 484 -4.84 -2.36 -34.27
N MET A 485 -4.51 -3.35 -33.44
CA MET A 485 -3.32 -3.33 -32.61
C MET A 485 -2.06 -3.61 -33.44
N LEU A 486 -0.94 -2.97 -33.10
CA LEU A 486 0.37 -3.16 -33.72
C LEU A 486 1.17 -4.28 -33.05
N GLY A 487 1.00 -4.42 -31.74
CA GLY A 487 1.52 -5.53 -30.96
C GLY A 487 1.26 -5.37 -29.48
N TYR A 488 1.78 -6.32 -28.70
CA TYR A 488 1.54 -6.40 -27.26
C TYR A 488 2.75 -7.00 -26.53
N SER A 489 2.85 -6.72 -25.24
CA SER A 489 3.83 -7.32 -24.33
C SER A 489 3.15 -7.63 -23.01
N TRP A 490 3.62 -8.67 -22.31
CA TRP A 490 3.08 -9.06 -21.01
C TRP A 490 4.14 -9.67 -20.10
N SER A 491 3.98 -9.50 -18.79
CA SER A 491 4.82 -10.09 -17.75
C SER A 491 3.97 -10.59 -16.59
N VAL A 492 4.19 -11.82 -16.14
CA VAL A 492 3.52 -12.38 -14.96
C VAL A 492 4.45 -12.30 -13.77
N GLU A 493 3.92 -11.78 -12.68
CA GLU A 493 4.61 -11.57 -11.43
C GLU A 493 3.86 -12.19 -10.27
N GLN A 494 4.54 -12.21 -9.13
CA GLN A 494 4.04 -12.78 -7.91
C GLN A 494 4.22 -11.79 -6.77
N ASP A 495 3.12 -11.44 -6.11
CA ASP A 495 3.08 -10.51 -5.00
C ASP A 495 2.33 -11.11 -3.80
N GLU A 496 2.67 -10.66 -2.60
CA GLU A 496 2.08 -11.17 -1.36
C GLU A 496 0.63 -10.70 -1.17
N ASP A 497 0.26 -9.55 -1.74
CA ASP A 497 -1.07 -8.94 -1.63
C ASP A 497 -1.94 -9.26 -2.85
N MET A 498 -1.37 -9.18 -4.06
CA MET A 498 -2.10 -9.40 -5.31
C MET A 498 -2.10 -10.87 -5.78
N GLY A 499 -1.34 -11.75 -5.13
CA GLY A 499 -1.19 -13.13 -5.55
C GLY A 499 -0.40 -13.21 -6.86
N TYR A 500 -0.97 -13.82 -7.90
CA TYR A 500 -0.42 -13.75 -9.26
C TYR A 500 -1.08 -12.59 -10.00
N HIS A 501 -0.27 -11.75 -10.63
CA HIS A 501 -0.75 -10.65 -11.46
C HIS A 501 0.04 -10.55 -12.77
N CYS A 502 -0.57 -9.93 -13.77
CA CYS A 502 0.00 -9.78 -15.10
C CYS A 502 -0.01 -8.31 -15.51
N HIS A 503 1.16 -7.78 -15.85
CA HIS A 503 1.29 -6.48 -16.51
C HIS A 503 1.08 -6.68 -18.00
N LEU A 504 0.05 -6.07 -18.57
CA LEU A 504 -0.27 -6.15 -19.99
C LEU A 504 -0.12 -4.79 -20.66
N LEU A 505 0.68 -4.74 -21.73
CA LEU A 505 0.77 -3.59 -22.63
C LEU A 505 0.20 -3.94 -24.00
N LEU A 506 -0.71 -3.10 -24.47
CA LEU A 506 -1.23 -3.10 -25.82
C LEU A 506 -0.77 -1.85 -26.55
N ILE A 507 -0.35 -1.99 -27.81
CA ILE A 507 0.22 -0.91 -28.61
C ILE A 507 -0.61 -0.74 -29.87
N TYR A 508 -1.15 0.45 -30.07
CA TYR A 508 -1.97 0.78 -31.24
C TYR A 508 -1.33 1.86 -32.10
N ASP A 509 -1.77 1.92 -33.35
CA ASP A 509 -1.51 3.05 -34.24
C ASP A 509 -2.24 4.29 -33.71
N GLY A 510 -1.45 5.24 -33.21
CA GLY A 510 -1.95 6.47 -32.60
C GLY A 510 -2.55 7.45 -33.60
N GLU A 511 -2.51 7.20 -34.91
CA GLU A 511 -3.31 7.97 -35.88
C GLU A 511 -4.75 7.45 -35.95
N LYS A 512 -4.95 6.14 -35.74
CA LYS A 512 -6.25 5.46 -35.86
C LYS A 512 -6.99 5.35 -34.53
N HIS A 513 -6.27 5.34 -33.41
CA HIS A 513 -6.83 5.20 -32.07
C HIS A 513 -6.37 6.35 -31.18
N GLN A 514 -7.31 6.93 -30.42
CA GLN A 514 -7.04 8.05 -29.50
C GLN A 514 -7.53 7.78 -28.06
N ASN A 515 -8.40 6.78 -27.88
CA ASN A 515 -9.07 6.51 -26.60
C ASN A 515 -8.36 5.38 -25.84
N ASP A 516 -7.19 5.68 -25.28
CA ASP A 516 -6.41 4.74 -24.46
C ASP A 516 -7.18 4.21 -23.26
N PHE A 517 -7.90 5.10 -22.55
CA PHE A 517 -8.73 4.75 -21.41
C PHE A 517 -9.79 3.69 -21.75
N GLY A 518 -10.52 3.89 -22.85
CA GLY A 518 -11.56 2.96 -23.31
C GLY A 518 -11.00 1.61 -23.75
N LEU A 519 -9.83 1.60 -24.40
CA LEU A 519 -9.14 0.36 -24.80
C LEU A 519 -8.66 -0.42 -23.56
N ALA A 520 -8.13 0.26 -22.55
CA ALA A 520 -7.76 -0.37 -21.27
C ALA A 520 -8.97 -0.96 -20.54
N LEU A 521 -10.08 -0.21 -20.49
CA LEU A 521 -11.33 -0.67 -19.90
C LEU A 521 -11.86 -1.93 -20.60
N GLN A 522 -11.79 -1.96 -21.94
CA GLN A 522 -12.20 -3.12 -22.73
C GLN A 522 -11.35 -4.36 -22.44
N ALA A 523 -10.02 -4.21 -22.36
CA ALA A 523 -9.12 -5.32 -22.02
C ALA A 523 -9.38 -5.85 -20.60
N GLY A 524 -9.58 -4.95 -19.64
CA GLY A 524 -9.92 -5.27 -18.26
C GLY A 524 -11.28 -5.98 -18.13
N GLN A 525 -12.31 -5.50 -18.82
CA GLN A 525 -13.62 -6.15 -18.86
C GLN A 525 -13.52 -7.57 -19.44
N ARG A 526 -12.69 -7.76 -20.47
CA ARG A 526 -12.49 -9.07 -21.06
C ARG A 526 -11.80 -10.04 -20.10
N TRP A 527 -10.87 -9.55 -19.29
CA TRP A 527 -10.27 -10.33 -18.20
C TRP A 527 -11.31 -10.78 -17.17
N ILE A 528 -12.21 -9.89 -16.74
CA ILE A 528 -13.33 -10.24 -15.84
C ILE A 528 -14.21 -11.35 -16.46
N GLU A 529 -14.55 -11.24 -17.74
CA GLU A 529 -15.35 -12.24 -18.44
C GLU A 529 -14.64 -13.61 -18.52
N ILE A 530 -13.37 -13.64 -18.92
CA ILE A 530 -12.57 -14.88 -19.05
C ILE A 530 -12.44 -15.60 -17.71
N THR A 531 -12.35 -14.83 -16.62
CA THR A 531 -12.20 -15.35 -15.26
C THR A 531 -13.55 -15.64 -14.59
N ASN A 532 -14.67 -15.50 -15.31
CA ASN A 532 -16.03 -15.65 -14.79
C ASN A 532 -16.28 -14.79 -13.54
N GLY A 533 -15.85 -13.53 -13.57
CA GLY A 533 -16.01 -12.57 -12.47
C GLY A 533 -14.94 -12.63 -11.40
N GLN A 534 -14.02 -13.61 -11.43
CA GLN A 534 -12.97 -13.74 -10.41
C GLN A 534 -11.81 -12.74 -10.57
N GLY A 535 -11.65 -12.18 -11.77
CA GLY A 535 -10.60 -11.24 -12.11
C GLY A 535 -10.91 -9.82 -11.63
N VAL A 536 -9.84 -9.05 -11.44
CA VAL A 536 -9.85 -7.60 -11.25
C VAL A 536 -8.75 -7.00 -12.12
N PHE A 537 -8.88 -5.73 -12.47
CA PHE A 537 -7.85 -5.02 -13.24
C PHE A 537 -7.69 -3.58 -12.76
N LEU A 538 -6.51 -3.02 -13.04
CA LEU A 538 -6.23 -1.60 -12.92
C LEU A 538 -6.04 -1.01 -14.32
N ASN A 539 -6.77 0.07 -14.59
CA ASN A 539 -6.61 0.86 -15.80
C ASN A 539 -5.57 1.95 -15.55
N LEU A 540 -4.32 1.72 -15.97
CA LEU A 540 -3.23 2.66 -15.72
C LEU A 540 -3.32 3.88 -16.65
N ASN A 541 -4.16 3.84 -17.68
CA ASN A 541 -4.47 4.97 -18.55
C ASN A 541 -5.56 5.90 -18.00
N ALA A 542 -6.03 5.68 -16.76
CA ALA A 542 -6.90 6.63 -16.08
C ALA A 542 -6.19 7.99 -15.86
N PRO A 543 -6.90 9.12 -15.95
CA PRO A 543 -6.30 10.45 -15.80
C PRO A 543 -5.45 10.60 -14.53
N GLU A 544 -5.90 10.02 -13.42
CA GLU A 544 -5.26 10.12 -12.12
C GLU A 544 -3.86 9.49 -12.14
N TYR A 545 -3.73 8.29 -12.71
CA TYR A 545 -2.44 7.61 -12.85
C TYR A 545 -1.53 8.30 -13.86
N LYS A 546 -2.08 8.79 -14.98
CA LYS A 546 -1.28 9.52 -15.99
C LYS A 546 -0.72 10.81 -15.41
N SER A 547 -1.51 11.57 -14.66
CA SER A 547 -1.05 12.78 -13.97
C SER A 547 0.03 12.46 -12.94
N GLN A 548 -0.09 11.36 -12.18
CA GLN A 548 0.97 10.94 -11.27
C GLN A 548 2.27 10.59 -12.01
N PHE A 549 2.19 9.78 -13.07
CA PHE A 549 3.39 9.43 -13.84
C PHE A 549 4.04 10.63 -14.51
N GLU A 550 3.25 11.63 -14.91
CA GLU A 550 3.76 12.88 -15.44
C GLU A 550 4.50 13.70 -14.37
N GLN A 551 3.93 13.84 -13.18
CA GLN A 551 4.57 14.49 -12.03
C GLN A 551 5.89 13.81 -11.63
N ASP A 552 5.92 12.47 -11.69
CA ASP A 552 7.11 11.68 -11.36
C ASP A 552 8.19 11.72 -12.47
N GLY A 553 7.92 12.38 -13.60
CA GLY A 553 8.84 12.41 -14.76
C GLY A 553 8.98 11.07 -15.48
N LYS A 554 7.95 10.22 -15.39
CA LYS A 554 8.00 8.80 -15.78
C LYS A 554 6.87 8.36 -16.70
N LEU A 555 6.08 9.29 -17.24
CA LEU A 555 4.97 8.99 -18.15
C LEU A 555 5.46 8.24 -19.40
N GLY A 556 5.12 6.95 -19.49
CA GLY A 556 5.46 6.06 -20.61
C GLY A 556 4.23 5.37 -21.24
N ILE A 557 3.03 5.89 -20.97
CA ILE A 557 1.75 5.34 -21.45
C ILE A 557 0.89 6.46 -22.05
N GLY A 558 -0.15 6.09 -22.80
CA GLY A 558 -1.00 7.02 -23.53
C GLY A 558 -0.43 7.34 -24.91
N MET A 559 -0.79 8.51 -25.44
CA MET A 559 -0.32 8.94 -26.77
C MET A 559 1.11 9.42 -26.68
N ILE A 560 2.01 8.79 -27.45
CA ILE A 560 3.41 9.20 -27.50
C ILE A 560 3.83 9.40 -28.96
N HIS A 561 4.39 10.58 -29.24
CA HIS A 561 4.90 10.92 -30.57
C HIS A 561 6.27 10.28 -30.81
N ARG A 562 6.58 10.00 -32.08
CA ARG A 562 7.85 9.39 -32.50
C ARG A 562 9.06 10.14 -31.95
N ASP A 563 9.06 11.46 -32.02
CA ASP A 563 10.21 12.28 -31.62
C ASP A 563 10.44 12.19 -30.10
N ASP A 564 9.36 12.11 -29.32
CA ASP A 564 9.42 11.88 -27.88
C ASP A 564 9.84 10.43 -27.55
N LEU A 565 9.42 9.45 -28.35
CA LEU A 565 9.82 8.04 -28.22
C LEU A 565 11.28 7.81 -28.59
N GLN A 566 11.84 8.56 -29.55
CA GLN A 566 13.26 8.44 -29.91
C GLN A 566 14.19 8.93 -28.81
N SER A 567 13.69 9.69 -27.84
CA SER A 567 14.41 9.94 -26.60
C SER A 567 14.56 8.62 -25.82
N ALA A 568 15.80 8.21 -25.54
CA ALA A 568 16.10 6.97 -24.81
C ALA A 568 15.34 6.83 -23.47
N PRO A 569 15.10 7.89 -22.68
CA PRO A 569 14.38 7.79 -21.41
C PRO A 569 12.92 7.33 -21.57
N ASN A 570 12.20 7.74 -22.62
CA ASN A 570 10.76 7.47 -22.72
C ASN A 570 10.45 6.02 -23.14
N ILE A 571 11.21 5.45 -24.08
CA ILE A 571 11.10 4.02 -24.43
C ILE A 571 11.57 3.14 -23.27
N ILE A 572 12.61 3.57 -22.54
CA ILE A 572 13.07 2.85 -21.36
C ILE A 572 12.00 2.95 -20.27
N ASN A 573 11.41 4.11 -19.98
CA ASN A 573 10.32 4.23 -19.02
C ASN A 573 9.13 3.35 -19.40
N ALA A 574 8.68 3.36 -20.65
CA ALA A 574 7.60 2.49 -21.12
C ALA A 574 7.94 0.99 -20.96
N ALA A 575 9.17 0.58 -21.24
CA ALA A 575 9.61 -0.82 -21.14
C ALA A 575 9.93 -1.28 -19.71
N THR A 576 10.56 -0.41 -18.92
CA THR A 576 10.89 -0.56 -17.51
C THR A 576 9.60 -0.79 -16.75
N TYR A 577 8.59 0.06 -16.88
CA TYR A 577 7.33 -0.09 -16.13
C TYR A 577 6.53 -1.38 -16.38
N LEU A 578 6.83 -2.14 -17.44
CA LEU A 578 6.21 -3.44 -17.74
C LEU A 578 7.00 -4.64 -17.23
N VAL A 579 8.29 -4.45 -16.94
CA VAL A 579 9.26 -5.54 -16.75
C VAL A 579 10.12 -5.33 -15.50
N THR A 580 10.21 -4.12 -14.96
CA THR A 580 10.70 -3.86 -13.62
C THR A 580 9.54 -3.87 -12.65
N SER A 581 9.55 -4.87 -11.79
CA SER A 581 9.11 -4.66 -10.42
C SER A 581 10.04 -3.60 -9.82
N ASP A 582 9.57 -2.38 -9.60
CA ASP A 582 10.28 -1.37 -8.78
C ASP A 582 10.38 -1.80 -7.30
N LYS A 583 10.13 -3.08 -7.00
CA LYS A 583 9.95 -3.70 -5.70
C LYS A 583 10.79 -4.98 -5.65
N GLU A 584 11.87 -4.94 -4.89
CA GLU A 584 12.61 -6.15 -4.51
C GLU A 584 11.62 -7.23 -4.02
N GLY A 585 11.61 -8.41 -4.66
CA GLY A 585 10.83 -9.57 -4.21
C GLY A 585 9.62 -10.00 -5.06
N GLN A 586 9.24 -9.25 -6.10
CA GLN A 586 8.09 -9.58 -6.97
C GLN A 586 8.45 -10.47 -8.19
N TYR A 587 9.20 -11.54 -7.98
CA TYR A 587 9.51 -12.55 -9.00
C TYR A 587 8.68 -13.82 -8.83
N LEU A 588 8.39 -14.51 -9.93
CA LEU A 588 7.75 -15.83 -9.89
C LEU A 588 8.68 -16.88 -9.27
N ARG A 589 8.17 -17.59 -8.27
CA ARG A 589 8.82 -18.73 -7.60
C ARG A 589 8.36 -20.08 -8.16
N VAL A 590 7.40 -20.05 -9.08
CA VAL A 590 6.82 -21.23 -9.75
C VAL A 590 6.42 -20.88 -11.18
N TRP A 591 6.62 -21.80 -12.12
CA TRP A 591 6.21 -21.61 -13.53
C TRP A 591 5.97 -22.94 -14.26
N GLU A 592 5.20 -22.86 -15.36
CA GLU A 592 5.00 -23.96 -16.31
C GLU A 592 6.06 -23.91 -17.41
N ASP A 593 6.55 -25.07 -17.88
CA ASP A 593 7.48 -25.12 -19.02
C ASP A 593 6.88 -24.61 -20.33
N SER A 594 5.57 -24.76 -20.48
CA SER A 594 4.82 -24.37 -21.66
C SER A 594 4.49 -22.88 -21.73
N MET A 595 4.76 -22.10 -20.67
CA MET A 595 4.43 -20.68 -20.63
C MET A 595 5.55 -19.87 -20.00
N PRO A 596 6.26 -19.02 -20.78
CA PRO A 596 7.26 -18.14 -20.21
C PRO A 596 6.60 -17.12 -19.26
N ASN A 597 7.39 -16.54 -18.36
CA ASN A 597 6.93 -15.46 -17.49
C ASN A 597 6.83 -14.08 -18.18
N TYR A 598 7.35 -13.97 -19.40
CA TYR A 598 7.32 -12.76 -20.22
C TYR A 598 7.10 -13.16 -21.69
N GLY A 599 6.34 -12.36 -22.43
CA GLY A 599 6.16 -12.53 -23.87
C GLY A 599 5.85 -11.24 -24.60
N GLU A 600 6.10 -11.26 -25.91
CA GLU A 600 5.76 -10.18 -26.84
C GLU A 600 5.22 -10.76 -28.14
N GLY A 601 4.31 -10.04 -28.80
CA GLY A 601 3.71 -10.46 -30.06
C GLY A 601 3.55 -9.30 -31.05
N HIS A 602 3.96 -9.54 -32.29
CA HIS A 602 3.80 -8.60 -33.40
C HIS A 602 2.58 -8.98 -34.23
N MET A 603 1.73 -8.02 -34.56
CA MET A 603 0.65 -8.24 -35.53
C MET A 603 1.24 -8.17 -36.94
N ASN A 604 1.00 -9.18 -37.77
CA ASN A 604 1.50 -9.18 -39.15
C ASN A 604 1.11 -7.86 -39.84
N MET A 605 2.12 -7.09 -40.25
CA MET A 605 1.94 -5.92 -41.11
C MET A 605 1.53 -6.44 -42.50
N ILE A 606 0.24 -6.68 -42.69
CA ILE A 606 -0.30 -6.81 -44.05
C ILE A 606 -0.17 -5.42 -44.65
N GLY A 607 0.60 -5.35 -45.74
CA GLY A 607 1.18 -4.12 -46.27
C GLY A 607 0.21 -2.96 -46.45
N VAL A 608 0.73 -1.78 -46.13
CA VAL A 608 0.50 -0.53 -46.86
C VAL A 608 1.86 0.12 -47.04
#